data_AF-A0A537R5V4-F1
#
_entry.id   AF-A0A537R5V4-F1
#
_cell.length_a   1.000
_cell.length_b   1.000
_cell.length_c   1.000
_cell.angle_alpha   90.00
_cell.angle_beta   90.00
_cell.angle_gamma   90.00
#
_symmetry.space_group_name_H-M   'P 1'
#
loop_
_entity.id
_entity.type
_entity.pdbx_description
1 polymer ?
#
loop_
_entity_poly.entity_id
_entity_poly.type
_entity_poly.pdbx_seq_one_letter_code
_entity_poly.pdbx_strand_id
1 'polypeptide(L)'
;MMQASDFIIANLTPFRGPSADIGVAFELGITIGMGRPAFGYTNDPRNLLDRLRQLHQVTEKVGKRPRWCDRAGMTVEDFGLSDNLMIACALHESGLPIVRRQIPRERLYTDLEGFAECLYFAREHWTYASG
;
A
#
# COMPACT_ATOMS: atom_id res chain seq x y z
N MET A 1 -13.67 -16.78 -3.03
CA MET A 1 -12.42 -16.35 -3.67
C MET A 1 -11.28 -16.40 -2.66
N MET A 2 -11.17 -15.44 -1.71
CA MET A 2 -10.06 -15.40 -0.75
C MET A 2 -9.81 -16.70 0.00
N GLN A 3 -10.85 -17.37 0.52
CA GLN A 3 -10.74 -18.65 1.22
C GLN A 3 -10.06 -19.77 0.41
N ALA A 4 -10.16 -19.74 -0.93
CA ALA A 4 -9.61 -20.75 -1.82
C ALA A 4 -8.25 -20.34 -2.45
N SER A 5 -7.75 -19.13 -2.17
CA SER A 5 -6.49 -18.62 -2.71
C SER A 5 -5.33 -18.83 -1.75
N ASP A 6 -4.16 -19.22 -2.25
CA ASP A 6 -2.97 -19.42 -1.41
C ASP A 6 -2.32 -18.11 -0.95
N PHE A 7 -2.48 -17.03 -1.72
CA PHE A 7 -1.98 -15.68 -1.43
C PHE A 7 -2.75 -14.60 -2.19
N ILE A 8 -2.36 -13.34 -1.95
CA ILE A 8 -2.83 -12.16 -2.68
C ILE A 8 -1.65 -11.33 -3.21
N ILE A 9 -1.83 -10.74 -4.40
CA ILE A 9 -1.02 -9.60 -4.87
C ILE A 9 -1.94 -8.38 -4.92
N ALA A 10 -1.75 -7.46 -3.97
CA ALA A 10 -2.57 -6.27 -3.81
C ALA A 10 -2.01 -5.11 -4.65
N ASN A 11 -2.85 -4.54 -5.51
CA ASN A 11 -2.55 -3.26 -6.15
C ASN A 11 -2.92 -2.11 -5.19
N LEU A 12 -1.89 -1.49 -4.62
CA LEU A 12 -1.97 -0.36 -3.69
C LEU A 12 -1.77 0.99 -4.40
N THR A 13 -1.96 1.03 -5.71
CA THR A 13 -1.97 2.29 -6.47
C THR A 13 -3.17 3.14 -6.01
N PRO A 14 -3.00 4.45 -5.76
CA PRO A 14 -4.10 5.33 -5.33
C PRO A 14 -5.34 5.19 -6.21
N PHE A 15 -6.50 4.91 -5.60
CA PHE A 15 -7.75 4.72 -6.33
C PHE A 15 -8.84 5.62 -5.76
N ARG A 16 -9.28 6.60 -6.57
CA ARG A 16 -10.30 7.60 -6.19
C ARG A 16 -9.98 8.36 -4.88
N GLY A 17 -8.69 8.47 -4.55
CA GLY A 17 -8.19 9.07 -3.33
C GLY A 17 -6.67 8.88 -3.22
N PRO A 18 -6.06 9.22 -2.07
CA PRO A 18 -4.61 9.08 -1.84
C PRO A 18 -4.18 7.64 -1.51
N SER A 19 -5.13 6.80 -1.10
CA SER A 19 -4.93 5.42 -0.65
C SER A 19 -5.39 4.40 -1.69
N ALA A 20 -4.99 3.14 -1.48
CA ALA A 20 -5.49 1.97 -2.17
C ALA A 20 -7.03 1.88 -2.11
N ASP A 21 -7.59 1.10 -3.02
CA ASP A 21 -9.01 0.78 -3.01
C ASP A 21 -9.42 0.09 -1.68
N ILE A 22 -10.57 0.48 -1.13
CA ILE A 22 -11.05 -0.05 0.15
C ILE A 22 -11.39 -1.55 0.08
N GLY A 23 -11.79 -2.06 -1.09
CA GLY A 23 -12.00 -3.48 -1.33
C GLY A 23 -10.69 -4.26 -1.28
N VAL A 24 -9.64 -3.73 -1.92
CA VAL A 24 -8.29 -4.31 -1.85
C VAL A 24 -7.77 -4.32 -0.41
N ALA A 25 -7.96 -3.25 0.36
CA ALA A 25 -7.56 -3.19 1.76
C ALA A 25 -8.28 -4.26 2.62
N PHE A 26 -9.57 -4.49 2.34
CA PHE A 26 -10.36 -5.51 3.02
C PHE A 26 -9.91 -6.94 2.67
N GLU A 27 -9.69 -7.24 1.39
CA GLU A 27 -9.18 -8.53 0.90
C GLU A 27 -7.78 -8.83 1.44
N LEU A 28 -6.91 -7.82 1.49
CA LEU A 28 -5.59 -7.91 2.08
C LEU A 28 -5.66 -8.25 3.57
N GLY A 29 -6.50 -7.55 4.33
CA GLY A 29 -6.71 -7.81 5.75
C GLY A 29 -7.24 -9.22 6.02
N ILE A 30 -8.20 -9.69 5.22
CA ILE A 30 -8.70 -11.07 5.29
C ILE A 30 -7.58 -12.07 5.04
N THR A 31 -6.79 -11.89 3.98
CA THR A 31 -5.72 -12.83 3.58
C THR A 31 -4.63 -12.92 4.63
N ILE A 32 -4.15 -11.78 5.13
CA ILE A 32 -3.16 -11.72 6.22
C ILE A 32 -3.74 -12.31 7.51
N GLY A 33 -5.01 -12.02 7.82
CA GLY A 33 -5.71 -12.60 8.98
C GLY A 33 -5.86 -14.12 8.93
N MET A 34 -5.82 -14.72 7.72
CA MET A 34 -5.77 -16.18 7.53
C MET A 34 -4.34 -16.75 7.63
N GLY A 35 -3.33 -15.93 7.93
CA GLY A 35 -1.93 -16.34 7.97
C GLY A 35 -1.34 -16.63 6.59
N ARG A 36 -1.96 -16.13 5.52
CA ARG A 36 -1.51 -16.37 4.14
C ARG A 36 -0.57 -15.26 3.67
N PRO A 37 0.41 -15.57 2.81
CA PRO A 37 1.31 -14.57 2.25
C PRO A 37 0.54 -13.48 1.49
N ALA A 38 1.04 -12.26 1.59
CA ALA A 38 0.51 -11.12 0.86
C ALA A 38 1.66 -10.31 0.26
N PHE A 39 1.49 -9.93 -1.00
CA PHE A 39 2.42 -9.10 -1.74
C PHE A 39 1.69 -7.84 -2.15
N GLY A 40 2.38 -6.72 -2.24
CA GLY A 40 1.76 -5.45 -2.64
C GLY A 40 2.66 -4.65 -3.54
N TYR A 41 2.05 -3.95 -4.49
CA TYR A 41 2.75 -2.97 -5.32
C TYR A 41 1.96 -1.67 -5.41
N THR A 42 2.64 -0.57 -5.70
CA THR A 42 2.02 0.72 -6.00
C THR A 42 2.77 1.40 -7.15
N ASN A 43 2.01 1.94 -8.11
CA ASN A 43 2.53 2.68 -9.26
C ASN A 43 2.74 4.18 -8.97
N ASP A 44 2.58 4.57 -7.71
CA ASP A 44 2.90 5.90 -7.19
C ASP A 44 3.82 5.73 -5.97
N PRO A 45 5.10 6.11 -6.00
CA PRO A 45 6.02 5.80 -4.91
C PRO A 45 5.93 6.79 -3.74
N ARG A 46 5.16 7.89 -3.90
CA ARG A 46 5.06 8.96 -2.91
C ARG A 46 4.47 8.43 -1.61
N ASN A 47 4.86 9.03 -0.49
CA ASN A 47 4.25 8.74 0.80
C ASN A 47 2.81 9.30 0.87
N LEU A 48 2.03 8.81 1.84
CA LEU A 48 0.63 9.17 2.01
C LEU A 48 0.43 10.68 2.23
N LEU A 49 1.30 11.34 3.00
CA LEU A 49 1.24 12.78 3.23
C LEU A 49 1.40 13.58 1.92
N ASP A 50 2.37 13.24 1.09
CA ASP A 50 2.62 13.92 -0.18
C ASP A 50 1.49 13.69 -1.18
N ARG A 51 0.89 12.49 -1.21
CA ARG A 51 -0.32 12.22 -1.99
C ARG A 51 -1.50 13.05 -1.52
N LEU A 52 -1.71 13.13 -0.20
CA LEU A 52 -2.79 13.94 0.40
C LEU A 52 -2.62 15.44 0.12
N ARG A 53 -1.40 15.98 0.20
CA ARG A 53 -1.10 17.38 -0.12
C ARG A 53 -1.46 17.78 -1.55
N GLN A 54 -1.46 16.83 -2.49
CA GLN A 54 -1.88 17.10 -3.87
C GLN A 54 -3.40 17.16 -4.06
N LEU A 55 -4.16 16.47 -3.21
CA LEU A 55 -5.62 16.34 -3.33
C LEU A 55 -6.37 17.26 -2.37
N HIS A 56 -5.75 17.62 -1.25
CA HIS A 56 -6.36 18.34 -0.15
C HIS A 56 -5.43 19.39 0.42
N GLN A 57 -6.02 20.40 1.05
CA GLN A 57 -5.26 21.32 1.89
C GLN A 57 -4.84 20.57 3.16
N VAL A 58 -3.53 20.34 3.27
CA VAL A 58 -2.89 19.75 4.45
C VAL A 58 -1.93 20.78 5.03
N THR A 59 -2.09 21.09 6.31
CA THR A 59 -1.30 22.11 7.02
C THR A 59 -0.64 21.51 8.25
N GLU A 60 0.57 21.96 8.55
CA GLU A 60 1.23 21.63 9.79
C GLU A 60 0.60 22.43 10.94
N LYS A 61 0.14 21.74 11.98
CA LYS A 61 -0.23 22.37 13.25
C LYS A 61 0.99 22.40 14.15
N VAL A 62 1.64 23.56 14.22
CA VAL A 62 2.79 23.80 15.11
C VAL A 62 2.32 23.87 16.56
N GLY A 63 3.06 23.21 17.46
CA GLY A 63 2.75 23.16 18.89
C GLY A 63 3.61 22.12 19.62
N LYS A 64 3.26 21.77 20.87
CA LYS A 64 4.02 20.79 21.67
C LYS A 64 4.13 19.40 21.01
N ARG A 65 3.20 19.07 20.12
CA ARG A 65 3.20 17.88 19.27
C ARG A 65 2.87 18.30 17.84
N PRO A 66 3.87 18.63 17.01
CA PRO A 66 3.63 18.99 15.63
C PRO A 66 2.98 17.83 14.90
N ARG A 67 2.01 18.13 14.04
CA ARG A 67 1.29 17.13 13.24
C ARG A 67 0.73 17.77 11.99
N TRP A 68 0.59 16.97 10.94
CA TRP A 68 -0.15 17.35 9.74
C TRP A 68 -1.65 17.15 9.97
N CYS A 69 -2.45 18.11 9.55
CA CYS A 69 -3.90 18.00 9.57
C CYS A 69 -4.51 18.41 8.23
N ASP A 70 -5.60 17.75 7.87
CA ASP A 70 -6.45 18.18 6.76
C ASP A 70 -7.32 19.40 7.13
N ARG A 71 -8.14 19.86 6.16
CA ARG A 71 -9.09 20.96 6.36
C ARG A 71 -10.14 20.71 7.45
N ALA A 72 -10.45 19.46 7.76
CA ALA A 72 -11.39 19.09 8.83
C ALA A 72 -10.70 19.03 10.20
N GLY A 73 -9.38 19.26 10.23
CA GLY A 73 -8.58 19.18 11.44
C GLY A 73 -8.22 17.74 11.85
N MET A 74 -8.48 16.75 11.00
CA MET A 74 -8.10 15.37 11.21
C MET A 74 -6.61 15.18 10.96
N THR A 75 -5.95 14.37 11.79
CA THR A 75 -4.51 14.10 11.66
C THR A 75 -4.23 13.28 10.41
N VAL A 76 -3.16 13.65 9.70
CA VAL A 76 -2.62 12.91 8.57
C VAL A 76 -1.39 12.12 9.04
N GLU A 77 -1.31 10.86 8.64
CA GLU A 77 -0.15 10.01 8.91
C GLU A 77 1.07 10.50 8.13
N ASP A 78 2.21 10.61 8.82
CA ASP A 78 3.50 11.05 8.28
C ASP A 78 4.61 10.09 8.72
N PHE A 79 4.47 8.83 8.31
CA PHE A 79 5.43 7.76 8.62
C PHE A 79 6.36 7.43 7.45
N GLY A 80 6.33 8.22 6.36
CA GLY A 80 7.04 7.92 5.12
C GLY A 80 6.53 6.68 4.36
N LEU A 81 5.36 6.15 4.76
CA LEU A 81 4.71 5.01 4.13
C LEU A 81 3.86 5.45 2.94
N SER A 82 3.77 4.60 1.92
CA SER A 82 2.98 4.89 0.71
C SER A 82 1.47 4.82 0.93
N ASP A 83 1.01 4.22 2.02
CA ASP A 83 -0.42 4.14 2.36
C ASP A 83 -0.58 4.14 3.88
N ASN A 84 -1.83 3.98 4.34
CA ASN A 84 -2.17 3.84 5.75
C ASN A 84 -1.28 2.80 6.44
N LEU A 85 -0.85 3.11 7.66
CA LEU A 85 0.07 2.27 8.43
C LEU A 85 -0.41 0.82 8.54
N MET A 86 -1.72 0.56 8.64
CA MET A 86 -2.23 -0.80 8.78
C MET A 86 -1.95 -1.62 7.52
N ILE A 87 -2.04 -1.03 6.33
CA ILE A 87 -1.75 -1.70 5.06
C ILE A 87 -0.24 -1.91 4.92
N ALA A 88 0.53 -0.85 5.11
CA ALA A 88 1.96 -0.86 4.87
C ALA A 88 2.73 -1.71 5.90
N CYS A 89 2.37 -1.61 7.18
CA CYS A 89 2.98 -2.42 8.23
C CYS A 89 2.56 -3.89 8.13
N ALA A 90 1.31 -4.22 7.80
CA ALA A 90 0.89 -5.62 7.68
C ALA A 90 1.65 -6.36 6.55
N LEU A 91 1.92 -5.69 5.42
CA LEU A 91 2.78 -6.25 4.38
C LEU A 91 4.23 -6.38 4.85
N HIS A 92 4.76 -5.34 5.51
CA HIS A 92 6.12 -5.39 6.07
C HIS A 92 6.31 -6.54 7.07
N GLU A 93 5.37 -6.73 7.99
CA GLU A 93 5.37 -7.80 9.00
C GLU A 93 5.18 -9.18 8.38
N SER A 94 4.53 -9.28 7.21
CA SER A 94 4.49 -10.52 6.42
C SER A 94 5.82 -10.88 5.75
N GLY A 95 6.88 -10.07 5.96
CA GLY A 95 8.23 -10.29 5.46
C GLY A 95 8.46 -9.83 4.01
N LEU A 96 7.49 -9.11 3.42
CA LEU A 96 7.48 -8.79 2.00
C LEU A 96 7.33 -7.27 1.78
N PRO A 97 8.32 -6.59 1.17
CA PRO A 97 8.25 -5.16 0.95
C PRO A 97 7.19 -4.80 -0.10
N ILE A 98 6.58 -3.62 0.04
CA ILE A 98 5.75 -3.03 -1.02
C ILE A 98 6.67 -2.66 -2.19
N VAL A 99 6.40 -3.20 -3.38
CA VAL A 99 7.03 -2.76 -4.62
C VAL A 99 6.53 -1.36 -4.95
N ARG A 100 7.44 -0.38 -5.06
CA ARG A 100 7.10 1.01 -5.37
C ARG A 100 7.69 1.39 -6.71
N ARG A 101 6.84 1.82 -7.66
CA ARG A 101 7.28 2.27 -8.99
C ARG A 101 6.79 3.67 -9.26
N GLN A 102 7.61 4.48 -9.93
CA GLN A 102 7.21 5.78 -10.45
C GLN A 102 6.64 5.62 -11.85
N ILE A 103 5.32 5.53 -11.96
CA ILE A 103 4.64 5.38 -13.25
C ILE A 103 3.98 6.72 -13.64
N PRO A 104 4.08 7.16 -14.91
CA PRO A 104 3.32 8.32 -15.41
C PRO A 104 1.81 8.12 -15.29
N ARG A 105 1.06 9.22 -15.12
CA ARG A 105 -0.39 9.19 -14.86
C ARG A 105 -1.18 8.46 -15.94
N GLU A 106 -0.72 8.53 -17.19
CA GLU A 106 -1.33 7.91 -18.36
C GLU A 106 -1.28 6.38 -18.32
N ARG A 107 -0.29 5.82 -17.59
CA ARG A 107 -0.08 4.37 -17.45
C ARG A 107 -0.30 3.88 -16.01
N LEU A 108 -0.72 4.75 -15.10
CA LEU A 108 -0.80 4.49 -13.66
C LEU A 108 -1.59 3.21 -13.34
N TYR A 109 -2.64 2.93 -14.09
CA TYR A 109 -3.52 1.76 -13.89
C TYR A 109 -3.34 0.64 -14.91
N THR A 110 -2.43 0.80 -15.87
CA THR A 110 -2.19 -0.19 -16.95
C THR A 110 -0.79 -0.76 -16.93
N ASP A 111 0.15 -0.14 -16.21
CA ASP A 111 1.50 -0.65 -16.02
C ASP A 111 1.50 -1.82 -15.03
N LEU A 112 1.99 -2.97 -15.48
CA LEU A 112 1.99 -4.24 -14.74
C LEU A 112 3.39 -4.63 -14.24
N GLU A 113 4.40 -3.77 -14.36
CA GLU A 113 5.76 -4.14 -13.92
C GLU A 113 5.81 -4.37 -12.40
N GLY A 114 5.07 -3.58 -11.61
CA GLY A 114 4.97 -3.80 -10.16
C GLY A 114 4.30 -5.12 -9.81
N PHE A 115 3.27 -5.51 -10.58
CA PHE A 115 2.63 -6.81 -10.44
C PHE A 115 3.56 -7.97 -10.80
N ALA A 116 4.32 -7.84 -11.90
CA ALA A 116 5.30 -8.84 -12.33
C ALA A 116 6.42 -9.05 -11.29
N GLU A 117 6.85 -7.98 -10.63
CA GLU A 117 7.83 -8.04 -9.55
C GLU A 117 7.26 -8.74 -8.30
N CYS A 118 6.00 -8.48 -7.95
CA CYS A 118 5.32 -9.25 -6.90
C CYS A 118 5.17 -10.74 -7.25
N LEU A 119 4.93 -11.09 -8.52
CA LEU A 119 4.91 -12.48 -8.97
C LEU A 119 6.27 -13.16 -8.78
N TYR A 120 7.36 -12.45 -9.03
CA TYR A 120 8.70 -12.95 -8.76
C TYR A 120 8.87 -13.26 -7.26
N PHE A 121 8.51 -12.32 -6.38
CA PHE A 121 8.58 -12.56 -4.92
C PHE A 121 7.69 -13.70 -4.45
N ALA A 122 6.48 -13.83 -5.02
CA ALA A 122 5.61 -14.96 -4.74
C ALA A 122 6.29 -16.28 -5.12
N ARG A 123 6.86 -16.38 -6.33
CA ARG A 123 7.58 -17.59 -6.75
C ARG A 123 8.74 -17.93 -5.81
N GLU A 124 9.55 -16.95 -5.41
CA GLU A 124 10.66 -17.18 -4.49
C GLU A 124 10.16 -17.68 -3.12
N HIS A 125 9.06 -17.13 -2.59
CA HIS A 125 8.47 -17.55 -1.32
C HIS A 125 8.20 -19.06 -1.28
N TRP A 126 7.63 -19.64 -2.35
CA TRP A 126 7.39 -21.10 -2.42
C TRP A 126 8.61 -21.93 -2.79
N THR A 127 9.57 -21.36 -3.51
CA THR A 127 10.79 -22.08 -3.90
C THR A 127 11.64 -22.40 -2.67
N TYR A 128 11.71 -21.49 -1.68
CA TYR A 128 12.43 -21.71 -0.42
C TYR A 128 11.60 -22.34 0.70
N ALA A 129 10.26 -22.27 0.65
CA ALA A 129 9.41 -22.94 1.64
C ALA A 129 9.29 -24.47 1.44
N SER A 130 9.77 -24.98 0.29
CA SER A 130 9.65 -26.39 -0.11
C SER A 130 10.94 -27.19 0.06
N GLY A 131 12.01 -26.58 0.60
CA GLY A 131 13.30 -27.21 0.88
C GLY A 131 13.65 -27.13 2.35
#